data_AF-A0A959DA80-F1
#
_entry.id   AF-A0A959DA80-F1
#
_cell.length_a   1.000
_cell.length_b   1.000
_cell.length_c   1.000
_cell.angle_alpha   90.00
_cell.angle_beta   90.00
_cell.angle_gamma   90.00
#
_symmetry.space_group_name_H-M   'P 1'
#
loop_
_entity.id
_entity.type
_entity.pdbx_description
1 polymer ?
#
loop_
_entity_poly.entity_id
_entity_poly.type
_entity_poly.pdbx_seq_one_letter_code
_entity_poly.pdbx_strand_id
1 'polypeptide(L)'
;MDFSELIKASEASDFAYAQWYSSLPDSRKSEIFQSGFNFVAEKVRYDIRNENPFATKAEIILRFIELTQKDAYPPETFAFIRKKMLERAEAEWKQRFRAMKKELGWTYEQMARFMGASSGDSVKASVSRKVPGFAKLAVCVFERIRGDRQAGNILNEAEAEWS
;
A
#
# COMPACT_ATOMS: atom_id res chain seq x y z
N MET A 1 43.78 -12.88 -11.32
CA MET A 1 42.48 -12.87 -12.01
C MET A 1 42.44 -11.58 -12.81
N ASP A 2 42.39 -11.67 -14.14
CA ASP A 2 42.51 -10.50 -15.03
C ASP A 2 41.15 -9.82 -15.21
N PHE A 3 41.07 -8.52 -14.89
CA PHE A 3 39.86 -7.71 -15.03
C PHE A 3 39.37 -7.64 -16.48
N SER A 4 40.28 -7.76 -17.48
CA SER A 4 39.91 -7.72 -18.89
C SER A 4 39.08 -8.94 -19.31
N GLU A 5 39.39 -10.12 -18.76
CA GLU A 5 38.66 -11.36 -19.06
C GLU A 5 37.26 -11.35 -18.44
N LEU A 6 37.12 -10.80 -17.23
CA LEU A 6 35.82 -10.63 -16.56
C LEU A 6 34.89 -9.68 -17.34
N ILE A 7 35.42 -8.57 -17.86
CA ILE A 7 34.64 -7.62 -18.66
C ILE A 7 34.17 -8.26 -19.97
N LYS A 8 35.03 -9.00 -20.68
CA LYS A 8 34.68 -9.67 -21.94
C LYS A 8 33.65 -10.80 -21.72
N ALA A 9 33.76 -11.54 -20.62
CA ALA A 9 32.78 -12.56 -20.25
C ALA A 9 31.40 -11.94 -19.93
N SER A 10 31.39 -10.77 -19.28
CA SER A 10 30.16 -10.00 -19.03
C SER A 10 29.52 -9.53 -20.34
N GLU A 11 30.30 -8.96 -21.25
CA GLU A 11 29.81 -8.45 -22.53
C GLU A 11 29.22 -9.56 -23.41
N ALA A 12 29.90 -10.71 -23.51
CA ALA A 12 29.38 -11.87 -24.23
C ALA A 12 28.06 -12.39 -23.64
N SER A 13 27.94 -12.38 -22.31
CA SER A 13 26.71 -12.75 -21.61
C SER A 13 25.58 -11.76 -21.90
N ASP A 14 25.86 -10.45 -21.88
CA ASP A 14 24.87 -9.41 -22.16
C ASP A 14 24.37 -9.48 -23.60
N PHE A 15 25.26 -9.72 -24.57
CA PHE A 15 24.89 -9.94 -25.97
C PHE A 15 24.05 -11.20 -26.15
N ALA A 16 24.41 -12.31 -25.50
CA ALA A 16 23.64 -13.55 -25.54
C ALA A 16 22.22 -13.34 -24.97
N TYR A 17 22.11 -12.61 -23.85
CA TYR A 17 20.83 -12.25 -23.27
C TYR A 17 19.99 -11.37 -24.21
N ALA A 18 20.58 -10.35 -24.83
CA ALA A 18 19.89 -9.48 -25.77
C ALA A 18 19.37 -10.24 -27.00
N GLN A 19 20.18 -11.15 -27.56
CA GLN A 19 19.76 -12.01 -28.67
C GLN A 19 18.61 -12.93 -28.26
N TRP A 20 18.74 -13.63 -27.13
CA TRP A 20 17.68 -14.47 -26.59
C TRP A 20 16.39 -13.66 -26.38
N TYR A 21 16.46 -12.51 -25.71
CA TYR A 21 15.30 -11.66 -25.45
C TYR A 21 14.64 -11.16 -26.75
N SER A 22 15.44 -10.73 -27.74
CA SER A 22 14.93 -10.25 -29.02
C SER A 22 14.19 -11.32 -29.81
N SER A 23 14.59 -12.60 -29.66
CA SER A 23 13.95 -13.75 -30.33
C SER A 23 12.59 -14.14 -29.77
N LEU A 24 12.20 -13.62 -28.58
CA LEU A 24 10.93 -13.96 -27.94
C LEU A 24 9.73 -13.31 -28.64
N PRO A 25 8.54 -13.94 -28.61
CA PRO A 25 7.29 -13.30 -29.03
C PRO A 25 6.97 -12.06 -28.18
N ASP A 26 6.27 -11.09 -28.76
CA ASP A 26 5.92 -9.83 -28.09
C ASP A 26 5.07 -10.02 -26.83
N SER A 27 4.21 -11.04 -26.81
CA SER A 27 3.45 -11.41 -25.61
C SER A 27 4.37 -11.80 -24.46
N ARG A 28 5.42 -12.58 -24.74
CA ARG A 28 6.38 -13.03 -23.74
C ARG A 28 7.29 -11.89 -23.26
N LYS A 29 7.73 -11.01 -24.18
CA LYS A 29 8.46 -9.78 -23.83
C LYS A 29 7.63 -8.90 -22.90
N SER A 30 6.36 -8.71 -23.23
CA SER A 30 5.41 -7.93 -22.44
C SER A 30 5.20 -8.53 -21.04
N GLU A 31 5.07 -9.85 -20.94
CA GLU A 31 4.95 -10.56 -19.65
C GLU A 31 6.20 -10.41 -18.78
N ILE A 32 7.40 -10.55 -19.36
CA ILE A 32 8.67 -10.33 -18.65
C ILE A 32 8.73 -8.90 -18.11
N PHE A 33 8.38 -7.92 -18.94
CA PHE A 33 8.36 -6.51 -18.54
C PHE A 33 7.36 -6.25 -17.41
N GLN A 34 6.14 -6.79 -17.53
CA GLN A 34 5.11 -6.69 -16.52
C GLN A 34 5.54 -7.36 -15.20
N SER A 35 6.16 -8.54 -15.27
CA SER A 35 6.68 -9.25 -14.11
C SER A 35 7.75 -8.44 -13.39
N GLY A 36 8.68 -7.81 -14.13
CA GLY A 36 9.67 -6.91 -13.56
C GLY A 36 9.04 -5.71 -12.85
N PHE A 37 8.05 -5.07 -13.48
CA PHE A 37 7.31 -3.97 -12.86
C PHE A 37 6.56 -4.41 -11.59
N ASN A 38 5.87 -5.55 -11.65
CA ASN A 38 5.15 -6.12 -10.52
C ASN A 38 6.08 -6.45 -9.36
N PHE A 39 7.27 -7.00 -9.64
CA PHE A 39 8.27 -7.28 -8.61
C PHE A 39 8.64 -6.01 -7.83
N VAL A 40 8.95 -4.91 -8.53
CA VAL A 40 9.28 -3.63 -7.88
C VAL A 40 8.08 -3.10 -7.08
N ALA A 41 6.87 -3.16 -7.67
CA ALA A 41 5.65 -2.70 -6.99
C ALA A 41 5.35 -3.49 -5.71
N GLU A 42 5.50 -4.82 -5.74
CA GLU A 42 5.31 -5.67 -4.56
C GLU A 42 6.40 -5.45 -3.51
N LYS A 43 7.66 -5.24 -3.91
CA LYS A 43 8.73 -4.90 -2.97
C LYS A 43 8.44 -3.59 -2.24
N VAL A 44 8.05 -2.55 -2.96
CA VAL A 44 7.67 -1.26 -2.37
C VAL A 44 6.48 -1.42 -1.42
N ARG A 45 5.47 -2.20 -1.83
CA ARG A 45 4.32 -2.50 -0.96
C ARG A 45 4.76 -3.22 0.32
N TYR A 46 5.63 -4.22 0.21
CA TYR A 46 6.15 -4.97 1.34
C TYR A 46 6.87 -4.05 2.33
N ASP A 47 7.81 -3.23 1.85
CA ASP A 47 8.61 -2.35 2.70
C ASP A 47 7.76 -1.35 3.48
N ILE A 48 6.82 -0.70 2.79
CA ILE A 48 5.92 0.28 3.42
C ILE A 48 5.03 -0.39 4.45
N ARG A 49 4.54 -1.61 4.18
CA ARG A 49 3.71 -2.34 5.15
C ARG A 49 4.51 -2.86 6.33
N ASN A 50 5.81 -3.11 6.15
CA ASN A 50 6.68 -3.47 7.26
C ASN A 50 6.90 -2.28 8.21
N GLU A 51 7.01 -1.06 7.66
CA GLU A 51 7.11 0.19 8.44
C GLU A 51 5.76 0.63 9.03
N ASN A 52 4.70 0.52 8.24
CA ASN A 52 3.33 0.89 8.60
C ASN A 52 2.34 -0.16 8.01
N PRO A 53 1.95 -1.17 8.81
CA PRO A 53 1.02 -2.21 8.38
C PRO A 53 -0.33 -1.69 7.87
N PHE A 54 -0.69 -0.46 8.24
CA PHE A 54 -1.96 0.18 7.94
C PHE A 54 -1.86 1.22 6.81
N ALA A 55 -0.74 1.24 6.08
CA ALA A 55 -0.56 2.12 4.94
C ALA A 55 -1.67 1.93 3.90
N THR A 56 -2.20 3.06 3.43
CA THR A 56 -3.22 3.12 2.39
C THR A 56 -2.65 2.72 1.04
N LYS A 57 -3.52 2.31 0.11
CA LYS A 57 -3.10 1.99 -1.26
C LYS A 57 -2.51 3.22 -1.94
N ALA A 58 -3.10 4.40 -1.72
CA ALA A 58 -2.58 5.66 -2.24
C ALA A 58 -1.19 6.01 -1.68
N GLU A 59 -0.90 5.77 -0.40
CA GLU A 59 0.45 5.96 0.17
C GLU A 59 1.46 5.00 -0.47
N ILE A 60 1.09 3.74 -0.69
CA ILE A 60 1.94 2.76 -1.37
C ILE A 60 2.25 3.19 -2.81
N ILE A 61 1.23 3.64 -3.56
CA ILE A 61 1.40 4.14 -4.94
C ILE A 61 2.27 5.39 -4.97
N LEU A 62 2.06 6.34 -4.05
CA LEU A 62 2.86 7.56 -3.98
C LEU A 62 4.34 7.22 -3.77
N ARG A 63 4.64 6.29 -2.86
CA ARG A 63 6.00 5.86 -2.60
C ARG A 63 6.63 5.14 -3.79
N PHE A 64 5.86 4.34 -4.51
CA PHE A 64 6.33 3.74 -5.76
C PHE A 64 6.74 4.80 -6.79
N ILE A 65 5.91 5.84 -6.97
CA ILE A 65 6.19 6.96 -7.88
C ILE A 65 7.43 7.73 -7.40
N GLU A 66 7.56 7.99 -6.10
CA GLU A 66 8.73 8.63 -5.50
C GLU A 66 10.04 7.91 -5.80
N LEU A 67 10.02 6.58 -5.78
CA LEU A 67 11.21 5.76 -5.97
C LEU A 67 11.57 5.52 -7.44
N THR A 68 10.57 5.48 -8.32
CA THR A 68 10.78 5.01 -9.71
C THR A 68 10.64 6.11 -10.77
N GLN A 69 9.92 7.19 -10.47
CA GLN A 69 9.46 8.14 -11.48
C GLN A 69 9.63 9.60 -11.09
N LYS A 70 10.05 9.90 -9.85
CA LYS A 70 10.14 11.29 -9.36
C LYS A 70 10.95 12.19 -10.29
N ASP A 71 12.11 11.72 -10.72
CA ASP A 71 13.03 12.50 -11.57
C ASP A 71 12.58 12.58 -13.03
N ALA A 72 11.57 11.79 -13.42
CA ALA A 72 10.94 11.85 -14.74
C ALA A 72 9.86 12.95 -14.83
N TYR A 73 9.49 13.58 -13.71
CA TYR A 73 8.45 14.61 -13.66
C TYR A 73 9.03 16.01 -13.37
N PRO A 74 8.52 17.06 -14.02
CA PRO A 74 8.76 18.43 -13.57
C PRO A 74 8.30 18.61 -12.11
N PRO A 75 8.96 19.47 -11.31
CA PRO A 75 8.63 19.66 -9.89
C PRO A 75 7.15 19.97 -9.63
N GLU A 76 6.54 20.82 -10.46
CA GLU A 76 5.11 21.19 -10.41
C GLU A 76 4.19 19.97 -10.61
N THR A 77 4.54 19.10 -11.57
CA THR A 77 3.77 17.90 -11.88
C THR A 77 3.86 16.90 -10.74
N PHE A 78 5.06 16.71 -10.19
CA PHE A 78 5.25 15.84 -9.03
C PHE A 78 4.52 16.36 -7.79
N ALA A 79 4.54 17.68 -7.54
CA ALA A 79 3.79 18.30 -6.46
C ALA A 79 2.28 18.06 -6.60
N PHE A 80 1.74 18.16 -7.82
CA PHE A 80 0.34 17.84 -8.11
C PHE A 80 0.02 16.35 -7.86
N ILE A 81 0.86 15.43 -8.33
CA ILE A 81 0.70 13.98 -8.10
C ILE A 81 0.68 13.70 -6.58
N ARG A 82 1.65 14.24 -5.85
CA ARG A 82 1.76 14.09 -4.40
C ARG A 82 0.50 14.59 -3.70
N LYS A 83 0.01 15.78 -4.05
CA LYS A 83 -1.25 16.34 -3.51
C LYS A 83 -2.42 15.39 -3.76
N LYS A 84 -2.59 14.90 -4.99
CA LYS A 84 -3.69 14.00 -5.36
C LYS A 84 -3.63 12.65 -4.65
N MET A 85 -2.44 12.10 -4.45
CA MET A 85 -2.29 10.85 -3.70
C MET A 85 -2.58 11.03 -2.22
N LEU A 86 -2.17 12.15 -1.62
CA LEU A 86 -2.53 12.47 -0.22
C LEU A 86 -4.04 12.68 -0.04
N GLU A 87 -4.72 13.32 -1.00
CA GLU A 87 -6.18 13.44 -1.01
C GLU A 87 -6.86 12.06 -1.07
N ARG A 88 -6.34 11.13 -1.88
CA ARG A 88 -6.84 9.76 -1.98
C ARG A 88 -6.59 8.95 -0.71
N ALA A 89 -5.38 9.04 -0.14
CA ALA A 89 -5.05 8.39 1.13
C ALA A 89 -6.01 8.83 2.24
N GLU A 90 -6.31 10.13 2.28
CA GLU A 90 -7.26 10.69 3.23
C GLU A 90 -8.70 10.18 3.01
N ALA A 91 -9.12 10.01 1.75
CA ALA A 91 -10.40 9.39 1.42
C ALA A 91 -10.48 7.91 1.84
N GLU A 92 -9.40 7.14 1.66
CA GLU A 92 -9.30 5.75 2.13
C GLU A 92 -9.41 5.67 3.66
N TRP A 93 -8.74 6.56 4.39
CA TRP A 93 -8.89 6.67 5.85
C TRP A 93 -10.34 6.97 6.26
N LYS A 94 -11.02 7.88 5.57
CA LYS A 94 -12.44 8.19 5.84
C LYS A 94 -13.34 6.97 5.59
N GLN A 95 -13.06 6.20 4.54
CA GLN A 95 -13.80 4.99 4.23
C GLN A 95 -13.61 3.92 5.31
N ARG A 96 -12.36 3.67 5.73
CA ARG A 96 -12.03 2.71 6.80
C ARG A 96 -12.69 3.09 8.12
N PHE A 97 -12.65 4.37 8.48
CA PHE A 97 -13.32 4.88 9.67
C PHE A 97 -14.85 4.68 9.62
N ARG A 98 -15.48 4.94 8.47
CA ARG A 98 -16.93 4.69 8.29
C ARG A 98 -17.27 3.21 8.39
N ALA A 99 -16.43 2.34 7.84
CA ALA A 99 -16.60 0.90 7.92
C ALA A 99 -16.52 0.41 9.38
N MET A 100 -15.48 0.82 10.12
CA MET A 100 -15.35 0.55 11.56
C MET A 100 -16.57 1.01 12.33
N LYS A 101 -17.00 2.26 12.16
CA LYS A 101 -18.17 2.83 12.86
C LYS A 101 -19.43 2.01 12.59
N LYS A 102 -19.65 1.62 11.33
CA LYS A 102 -20.81 0.83 10.92
C LYS A 102 -20.80 -0.55 11.56
N GLU A 103 -19.65 -1.21 11.61
CA GLU A 103 -19.50 -2.56 12.16
C GLU A 103 -19.65 -2.60 13.68
N LEU A 104 -19.13 -1.58 14.38
CA LEU A 104 -19.25 -1.45 15.84
C LEU A 104 -20.60 -0.88 16.30
N GLY A 105 -21.45 -0.43 15.37
CA GLY A 105 -22.72 0.24 15.71
C GLY A 105 -22.54 1.56 16.47
N TRP A 106 -21.38 2.21 16.35
CA TRP A 106 -21.07 3.42 17.09
C TRP A 106 -21.73 4.66 16.49
N THR A 107 -22.22 5.54 17.36
CA THR A 107 -22.71 6.88 17.01
C THR A 107 -21.63 7.93 17.28
N TYR A 108 -21.75 9.11 16.66
CA TYR A 108 -20.76 10.17 16.92
C TYR A 108 -20.83 10.67 18.37
N GLU A 109 -22.01 10.58 18.98
CA GLU A 109 -22.30 10.95 20.36
C GLU A 109 -21.60 10.00 21.35
N GLN A 110 -21.65 8.68 21.10
CA GLN A 110 -20.91 7.70 21.89
C GLN A 110 -19.40 7.94 21.81
N MET A 111 -18.89 8.24 20.61
CA MET A 111 -17.47 8.57 20.43
C MET A 111 -17.10 9.86 21.17
N ALA A 112 -17.94 10.89 21.10
CA ALA A 112 -17.72 12.15 21.81
C ALA A 112 -17.64 11.94 23.32
N ARG A 113 -18.54 11.14 23.89
CA ARG A 113 -18.50 10.77 25.32
C ARG A 113 -17.22 10.04 25.70
N PHE A 114 -16.80 9.07 24.88
CA PHE A 114 -15.59 8.29 25.14
C PHE A 114 -14.32 9.13 25.11
N MET A 115 -14.28 10.15 24.25
CA MET A 115 -13.12 11.02 24.06
C MET A 115 -13.15 12.30 24.89
N GLY A 116 -14.21 12.54 25.67
CA GLY A 116 -14.41 13.80 26.39
C GLY A 116 -14.61 15.00 25.46
N ALA A 117 -15.11 14.80 24.24
CA ALA A 117 -15.40 15.88 23.31
C ALA A 117 -16.73 16.57 23.63
N SER A 118 -16.86 17.85 23.24
CA SER A 118 -18.03 18.67 23.56
C SER A 118 -19.35 18.16 22.97
N SER A 119 -19.34 17.56 21.78
CA SER A 119 -20.53 16.98 21.15
C SER A 119 -20.18 16.00 20.02
N GLY A 120 -21.15 15.17 19.63
CA GLY A 120 -21.03 14.29 18.45
C GLY A 120 -20.80 15.08 17.15
N ASP A 121 -21.39 16.28 17.03
CA ASP A 121 -21.18 17.16 15.88
C ASP A 121 -19.73 17.65 15.77
N SER A 122 -19.07 17.94 16.89
CA SER A 122 -17.65 18.31 16.92
C SER A 122 -16.76 17.19 16.38
N VAL A 123 -17.06 15.94 16.76
CA VAL A 123 -16.36 14.74 16.25
C VAL A 123 -16.63 14.55 14.76
N LYS A 124 -17.90 14.65 14.34
CA LYS A 124 -18.30 14.53 12.93
C LYS A 124 -17.62 15.57 12.05
N ALA A 125 -17.59 16.83 12.48
CA ALA A 125 -16.96 17.93 11.75
C ALA A 125 -15.45 17.71 11.60
N SER A 126 -14.79 17.27 12.67
CA SER A 126 -13.36 16.97 12.68
C SER A 126 -13.02 15.87 11.66
N VAL A 127 -13.69 14.72 11.76
CA VAL A 127 -13.47 13.57 10.86
C VAL A 127 -13.82 13.90 9.41
N SER A 128 -14.84 14.73 9.17
CA SER A 128 -15.28 15.09 7.82
C SER A 128 -14.23 15.93 7.08
N ARG A 129 -13.52 16.83 7.78
CA ARG A 129 -12.43 17.62 7.19
C ARG A 129 -11.20 16.75 6.94
N LYS A 130 -10.66 16.15 8.00
CA LYS A 130 -9.48 15.27 7.98
C LYS A 130 -9.60 14.28 9.13
N VAL A 131 -9.41 13.00 8.88
CA VAL A 131 -9.39 11.95 9.88
C VAL A 131 -8.25 12.26 10.87
N PRO A 132 -8.59 12.61 12.13
CA PRO A 132 -7.60 12.96 13.13
C PRO A 132 -6.80 11.71 13.56
N GLY A 133 -5.63 11.93 14.17
CA GLY A 133 -4.72 10.85 14.57
C GLY A 133 -5.38 9.78 15.44
N PHE A 134 -6.18 10.19 16.44
CA PHE A 134 -6.91 9.25 17.29
C PHE A 134 -7.87 8.36 16.50
N ALA A 135 -8.51 8.89 15.45
CA ALA A 135 -9.47 8.14 14.64
C ALA A 135 -8.74 7.13 13.74
N LYS A 136 -7.56 7.50 13.23
CA LYS A 136 -6.68 6.55 12.52
C LYS A 136 -6.21 5.44 13.45
N LEU A 137 -5.79 5.76 14.68
CA LEU A 137 -5.40 4.76 15.68
C LEU A 137 -6.55 3.81 16.02
N ALA A 138 -7.77 4.33 16.23
CA ALA A 138 -8.94 3.50 16.48
C ALA A 138 -9.20 2.51 15.32
N VAL A 139 -9.08 2.99 14.08
CA VAL A 139 -9.18 2.14 12.88
C VAL A 139 -8.09 1.07 12.86
N CYS A 140 -6.84 1.42 13.14
CA CYS A 140 -5.73 0.46 13.19
C CYS A 140 -5.98 -0.65 14.22
N VAL A 141 -6.37 -0.28 15.44
CA VAL A 141 -6.67 -1.24 16.52
C VAL A 141 -7.84 -2.14 16.11
N PHE A 142 -8.91 -1.56 15.57
CA PHE A 142 -10.08 -2.30 15.11
C PHE A 142 -9.71 -3.31 14.01
N GLU A 143 -8.97 -2.88 13.00
CA GLU A 143 -8.56 -3.76 11.90
C GLU A 143 -7.58 -4.85 12.35
N ARG A 144 -6.72 -4.56 13.33
CA ARG A 144 -5.86 -5.58 13.94
C ARG A 144 -6.68 -6.67 14.63
N ILE A 145 -7.60 -6.28 15.51
CA ILE A 145 -8.47 -7.22 16.23
C ILE A 145 -9.33 -8.03 15.25
N ARG A 146 -9.86 -7.38 14.21
CA ARG A 146 -10.65 -8.06 13.18
C ARG A 146 -9.80 -9.06 12.38
N GLY A 147 -8.58 -8.68 11.99
CA GLY A 147 -7.64 -9.56 11.29
C GLY A 147 -7.27 -10.79 12.12
N ASP A 148 -6.97 -10.61 13.41
CA ASP A 148 -6.62 -11.70 14.32
C ASP A 148 -7.79 -12.70 14.49
N ARG A 149 -9.04 -12.19 14.58
CA ARG A 149 -10.25 -13.05 14.61
C ARG A 149 -10.46 -13.83 13.33
N GLN A 150 -10.25 -13.19 12.17
CA GLN A 150 -10.39 -13.88 10.88
C GLN A 150 -9.32 -14.96 10.69
N ALA A 151 -8.07 -14.69 11.08
CA ALA A 151 -7.00 -15.68 11.04
C ALA A 151 -7.28 -16.88 11.97
N GLY A 152 -7.77 -16.63 13.18
CA GLY A 152 -8.17 -17.69 14.11
C GLY A 152 -9.32 -18.57 13.58
N ASN A 153 -10.32 -17.97 12.94
CA ASN A 153 -11.43 -18.74 12.35
C ASN A 153 -10.98 -19.63 11.18
N ILE A 154 -10.08 -19.14 10.31
CA ILE A 154 -9.54 -19.91 9.18
C ILE A 154 -8.74 -21.14 9.67
N LEU A 155 -7.96 -20.98 10.73
CA LEU A 155 -7.21 -22.10 11.33
C LEU A 155 -8.16 -23.16 11.90
N ASN A 156 -9.21 -22.75 12.60
CA ASN A 156 -10.21 -23.68 13.15
C ASN A 156 -11.00 -24.41 12.06
N GLU A 157 -11.33 -23.74 10.95
CA GLU A 157 -11.99 -24.36 9.79
C GLU A 157 -11.06 -25.35 9.08
N ALA A 158 -9.77 -25.02 8.91
CA ALA A 158 -8.78 -25.93 8.35
C ALA A 158 -8.53 -27.16 9.25
N GLU A 159 -8.54 -27.03 10.59
CA GLU A 159 -8.43 -28.17 11.50
C GLU A 159 -9.66 -29.08 11.47
N ALA A 160 -10.85 -28.51 11.25
CA ALA A 160 -12.10 -29.24 11.13
C ALA A 160 -12.25 -30.01 9.81
N GLU A 161 -11.65 -29.53 8.71
CA GLU A 161 -11.63 -30.24 7.41
C GLU A 161 -10.64 -31.43 7.38
N TRP A 162 -9.69 -31.47 8.30
CA TRP A 162 -8.62 -32.48 8.35
C TRP A 162 -8.80 -33.49 9.51
N SER A 163 -9.93 -33.43 10.24
CA SER A 163 -10.33 -34.34 11.31
C SER A 163 -11.49 -35.23 10.88
#